data_AF-A0A8S2CMU4-F1
#
_entry.id   AF-A0A8S2CMU4-F1
#
_cell.length_a   1.000
_cell.length_b   1.000
_cell.length_c   1.000
_cell.angle_alpha   90.00
_cell.angle_beta   90.00
_cell.angle_gamma   90.00
#
_symmetry.space_group_name_H-M   'P 1'
#
loop_
_entity.id
_entity.type
_entity.pdbx_description
1 polymer ?
#
loop_
_entity_poly.entity_id
_entity_poly.type
_entity_poly.pdbx_seq_one_letter_code
_entity_poly.pdbx_strand_id
1 'polypeptide(L)'
;MEGRYRRYSVQTSPEKHAMFILALDDQSELHYIDTRKFGTCHLYPTDKLDEAPGLMKLGPEPLQKLLQAKTLQQQAHKKKVPIKAFLLDQRFISGIGNIYADEILFASQINPLRPAQEIKLNE
;
A
#
# COMPACT_ATOMS: atom_id res chain seq x y z
N MET A 1 11.05 -1.89 5.14
CA MET A 1 9.88 -2.67 4.71
C MET A 1 10.42 -3.96 4.14
N GLU A 2 10.61 -4.98 4.97
CA GLU A 2 11.24 -6.26 4.58
C GLU A 2 10.37 -7.46 5.01
N GLY A 3 9.13 -7.18 5.39
CA GLY A 3 8.14 -8.18 5.77
C GLY A 3 7.85 -9.14 4.63
N ARG A 4 7.85 -10.44 4.94
CA ARG A 4 7.53 -11.50 3.99
C ARG A 4 6.86 -12.66 4.70
N TYR A 5 6.07 -13.40 3.94
CA TYR A 5 5.48 -14.65 4.38
C TYR A 5 6.22 -15.84 3.77
N ARG A 6 6.38 -16.90 4.56
CA ARG A 6 6.88 -18.18 4.07
C ARG A 6 6.09 -19.33 4.68
N ARG A 7 5.68 -20.28 3.83
CA ARG A 7 5.03 -21.52 4.27
C ARG A 7 6.05 -22.63 4.41
N TYR A 8 5.89 -23.42 5.47
CA TYR A 8 6.70 -24.60 5.79
C TYR A 8 5.80 -25.82 5.91
N SER A 9 6.12 -26.90 5.21
CA SER A 9 5.28 -28.11 5.14
C SER A 9 5.26 -28.94 6.42
N VAL A 10 6.23 -28.74 7.31
CA VAL A 10 6.28 -29.36 8.63
C VAL A 10 6.72 -28.31 9.63
N GLN A 11 6.31 -28.49 10.89
CA GLN A 11 6.77 -27.66 11.99
C GLN A 11 8.31 -27.61 12.02
N THR A 12 8.83 -26.38 12.03
CA THR A 12 10.27 -26.12 12.03
C THR A 12 10.61 -25.16 13.16
N SER A 13 11.88 -25.12 13.56
CA SER A 13 12.37 -24.03 14.40
C SER A 13 12.05 -22.68 13.74
N PRO A 14 11.54 -21.69 14.51
CA PRO A 14 11.23 -20.37 13.99
C PRO A 14 12.38 -19.76 13.19
N GLU A 15 12.09 -19.21 12.01
CA GLU A 15 13.08 -18.44 11.26
C GLU A 15 13.62 -17.28 12.10
N LYS A 16 14.88 -16.93 11.87
CA LYS A 16 15.45 -15.71 12.46
C LYS A 16 14.60 -14.51 12.00
N HIS A 17 14.19 -13.69 12.96
CA HIS A 17 13.29 -12.54 12.74
C HIS A 17 11.83 -12.90 12.39
N ALA A 18 11.40 -14.14 12.59
CA ALA A 18 9.97 -14.44 12.64
C ALA A 18 9.31 -13.60 13.74
N MET A 19 8.25 -12.87 13.38
CA MET A 19 7.46 -12.07 14.32
C MET A 19 6.27 -12.84 14.85
N PHE A 20 5.62 -13.64 14.00
CA PHE A 20 4.57 -14.57 14.40
C PHE A 20 4.53 -15.77 13.45
N ILE A 21 3.97 -16.87 13.95
CA ILE A 21 3.79 -18.13 13.24
C ILE A 21 2.32 -18.52 13.39
N LEU A 22 1.67 -18.82 12.27
CA LEU A 22 0.34 -19.40 12.23
C LEU A 22 0.49 -20.89 11.93
N ALA A 23 0.14 -21.74 12.90
CA ALA A 23 0.00 -23.18 12.66
C ALA A 23 -1.31 -23.43 11.90
N LEU A 24 -1.24 -24.27 10.87
CA LEU A 24 -2.37 -24.64 10.03
C LEU A 24 -2.84 -26.07 10.36
N ASP A 25 -4.05 -26.41 9.92
CA ASP A 25 -4.71 -27.69 10.21
C ASP A 25 -4.05 -28.90 9.52
N ASP A 26 -3.32 -28.65 8.43
CA ASP A 26 -2.50 -29.64 7.72
C ASP A 26 -1.09 -29.83 8.32
N GLN A 27 -0.86 -29.36 9.54
CA GLN A 27 0.43 -29.36 10.25
C GLN A 27 1.53 -28.48 9.61
N SER A 28 1.19 -27.74 8.54
CA SER A 28 2.09 -26.74 7.98
C SER A 28 2.05 -25.45 8.80
N GLU A 29 3.08 -24.62 8.63
CA GLU A 29 3.20 -23.34 9.33
C GLU A 29 3.35 -22.19 8.33
N LEU A 30 2.72 -21.06 8.62
CA LEU A 30 2.92 -19.80 7.91
C LEU A 30 3.68 -18.81 8.81
N HIS A 31 4.91 -18.51 8.44
CA HIS A 31 5.79 -17.62 9.20
C HIS A 31 5.71 -16.21 8.58
N TYR A 32 5.44 -15.20 9.40
CA TYR A 32 5.67 -13.80 9.03
C TYR A 32 7.03 -13.35 9.56
N ILE A 33 7.94 -13.00 8.65
CA ILE A 33 9.33 -12.66 8.94
C ILE A 33 9.57 -11.21 8.56
N ASP A 34 10.11 -10.43 9.50
CA ASP A 34 10.49 -9.04 9.24
C ASP A 34 11.74 -8.68 10.06
N THR A 35 12.86 -8.53 9.35
CA THR A 35 14.17 -8.14 9.89
C THR A 35 14.12 -6.78 10.62
N ARG A 36 13.28 -5.85 10.13
CA ARG A 36 13.16 -4.49 10.64
C ARG A 36 12.01 -4.30 11.61
N LYS A 37 11.14 -5.31 11.75
CA LYS A 37 9.97 -5.31 12.65
C LYS A 37 9.04 -4.10 12.45
N PHE A 38 8.82 -3.70 11.20
CA PHE A 38 7.91 -2.60 10.85
C PHE A 38 6.51 -3.11 10.48
N GLY A 39 6.38 -4.39 10.13
CA GLY A 39 5.11 -5.04 9.90
C GLY A 39 4.18 -4.99 11.10
N THR A 40 2.88 -4.99 10.82
CA THR A 40 1.83 -5.01 11.83
C THR A 40 0.83 -6.13 11.51
N CYS A 41 0.20 -6.66 12.54
CA CYS A 41 -0.86 -7.66 12.44
C CYS A 41 -2.04 -7.21 13.28
N HIS A 42 -3.23 -7.18 12.70
CA HIS A 42 -4.45 -6.74 13.35
C HIS A 42 -5.56 -7.77 13.06
N LEU A 43 -6.33 -8.12 14.09
CA LEU A 43 -7.45 -9.06 13.98
C LEU A 43 -8.76 -8.30 14.18
N TYR A 44 -9.68 -8.44 13.23
CA TYR A 44 -11.00 -7.81 13.25
C TYR A 44 -12.10 -8.82 12.92
N PRO A 45 -13.33 -8.66 13.46
CA PRO A 45 -14.51 -9.33 12.94
C PRO A 45 -14.73 -9.01 11.46
N THR A 46 -15.11 -10.00 10.66
CA THR A 46 -15.28 -9.84 9.20
C THR A 46 -16.31 -8.77 8.84
N ASP A 47 -17.40 -8.69 9.60
CA ASP A 47 -18.47 -7.71 9.44
C ASP A 47 -18.06 -6.26 9.80
N LYS A 48 -16.91 -6.09 10.44
CA LYS A 48 -16.35 -4.79 10.84
C LYS A 48 -15.07 -4.43 10.09
N LEU A 49 -14.74 -5.15 9.02
CA LEU A 49 -13.48 -4.95 8.30
C LEU A 49 -13.39 -3.55 7.67
N ASP A 50 -14.51 -3.01 7.19
CA ASP A 50 -14.59 -1.66 6.62
C ASP A 50 -14.35 -0.54 7.66
N GLU A 51 -14.50 -0.86 8.94
CA GLU A 51 -14.21 0.05 10.05
C GLU A 51 -12.73 0.02 10.48
N ALA A 52 -11.93 -0.89 9.93
CA ALA A 52 -10.54 -1.03 10.31
C ALA A 52 -9.78 0.28 9.96
N PRO A 53 -9.12 0.94 10.93
CA PRO A 53 -8.49 2.26 10.70
C PRO A 53 -7.47 2.29 9.55
N GLY A 54 -6.79 1.17 9.29
CA GLY A 54 -5.83 1.03 8.20
C GLY A 54 -6.46 0.84 6.82
N LEU A 55 -7.74 0.44 6.74
CA LEU A 55 -8.46 0.18 5.50
C LEU A 55 -9.46 1.31 5.16
N MET A 56 -10.18 1.81 6.16
CA MET A 56 -11.23 2.84 6.00
C MET A 56 -10.73 4.13 5.31
N LYS A 57 -9.46 4.46 5.48
CA LYS A 57 -8.86 5.69 4.94
C LYS A 57 -8.20 5.50 3.58
N LEU A 58 -8.16 4.28 3.05
CA LEU A 58 -7.54 4.03 1.75
C LEU A 58 -8.37 4.64 0.62
N GLY A 59 -7.67 5.24 -0.33
CA GLY A 59 -8.25 5.65 -1.58
C GLY A 59 -8.60 4.45 -2.46
N PRO A 60 -9.17 4.70 -3.66
CA PRO A 60 -9.46 3.66 -4.63
C PRO A 60 -8.22 2.87 -5.04
N GLU A 61 -8.44 1.60 -5.38
CA GLU A 61 -7.43 0.72 -5.97
C GLU A 61 -7.11 1.14 -7.42
N PRO A 62 -5.84 1.26 -7.82
CA PRO A 62 -5.42 1.74 -9.13
C PRO A 62 -6.00 0.97 -10.33
N LEU A 63 -6.29 -0.32 -10.15
CA LEU A 63 -6.80 -1.19 -11.22
C LEU A 63 -8.32 -1.30 -11.24
N GLN A 64 -9.03 -0.65 -10.32
CA GLN A 64 -10.48 -0.65 -10.34
C GLN A 64 -11.01 0.25 -11.47
N LYS A 65 -12.03 -0.25 -12.19
CA LYS A 65 -12.70 0.49 -13.27
C LYS A 65 -13.30 1.84 -12.84
N LEU A 66 -13.47 2.06 -11.54
CA LEU A 66 -14.04 3.28 -10.96
C LEU A 66 -13.01 4.42 -10.84
N LEU A 67 -11.70 4.13 -10.99
CA LEU A 67 -10.69 5.16 -10.93
C LEU A 67 -10.74 6.02 -12.21
N GLN A 68 -11.12 7.28 -12.04
CA GLN A 68 -11.19 8.25 -13.14
C GLN A 68 -10.11 9.32 -12.96
N ALA A 69 -9.35 9.59 -14.03
CA ALA A 69 -8.31 10.63 -14.06
C ALA A 69 -8.85 12.00 -13.59
N LYS A 70 -10.10 12.33 -13.97
CA LYS A 70 -10.76 13.56 -13.56
C LYS A 70 -10.92 13.67 -12.04
N THR A 71 -11.25 12.57 -11.36
CA THR A 71 -11.42 12.55 -9.90
C THR A 71 -10.09 12.76 -9.19
N LEU A 72 -9.03 12.09 -9.65
CA LEU A 72 -7.68 12.28 -9.12
C LEU A 72 -7.19 13.71 -9.32
N GLN A 73 -7.38 14.28 -10.51
CA GLN A 73 -7.00 15.65 -10.82
C GLN A 73 -7.74 16.68 -9.95
N GLN A 74 -9.04 16.50 -9.73
CA GLN A 74 -9.82 17.35 -8.82
C GLN A 74 -9.33 17.28 -7.37
N GLN A 75 -8.86 16.12 -6.91
CA GLN A 75 -8.27 15.97 -5.59
C GLN A 75 -6.89 16.63 -5.53
N ALA A 76 -6.06 16.45 -6.56
CA ALA A 76 -4.73 17.06 -6.68
C ALA A 76 -4.78 18.59 -6.70
N HIS A 77 -5.75 19.19 -7.40
CA HIS A 77 -6.00 20.65 -7.43
C HIS A 77 -6.22 21.31 -6.07
N LYS A 78 -6.59 20.53 -5.05
CA LYS A 78 -6.78 21.04 -3.68
C LYS A 78 -5.50 20.96 -2.84
N LYS A 79 -4.38 20.54 -3.41
CA LYS A 79 -3.15 20.19 -2.68
C LYS A 79 -1.94 20.95 -3.22
N LYS A 80 -1.31 21.71 -2.33
CA LYS A 80 -0.07 22.47 -2.60
C LYS A 80 1.21 21.62 -2.49
N VAL A 81 1.08 20.34 -2.12
CA VAL A 81 2.24 19.45 -1.97
C VAL A 81 2.79 19.03 -3.34
N PRO A 82 4.06 18.61 -3.42
CA PRO A 82 4.59 17.99 -4.64
C PRO A 82 3.74 16.81 -5.13
N ILE A 83 3.66 16.62 -6.45
CA ILE A 83 2.87 15.54 -7.05
C ILE A 83 3.34 14.15 -6.60
N LYS A 84 4.64 13.95 -6.36
CA LYS A 84 5.13 12.68 -5.79
C LYS A 84 4.58 12.45 -4.38
N ALA A 85 4.53 13.48 -3.54
CA ALA A 85 3.97 13.37 -2.19
C ALA A 85 2.45 13.08 -2.23
N PHE A 86 1.74 13.64 -3.21
CA PHE A 86 0.33 13.32 -3.46
C PHE A 86 0.13 11.85 -3.84
N LEU A 87 0.95 11.31 -4.75
CA LEU A 87 0.86 9.90 -5.18
C LEU A 87 1.20 8.90 -4.06
N LEU A 88 2.08 9.27 -3.13
CA LEU A 88 2.44 8.42 -1.99
C LEU A 88 1.38 8.41 -0.88
N ASP A 89 0.46 9.35 -0.89
CA ASP A 89 -0.62 9.44 0.08
C ASP A 89 -1.74 8.45 -0.26
N GLN A 90 -1.75 7.34 0.49
CA GLN A 90 -2.63 6.19 0.28
C GLN A 90 -4.12 6.53 0.37
N ARG A 91 -4.49 7.76 0.82
CA ARG A 91 -5.88 8.24 0.88
C ARG A 91 -6.43 8.67 -0.47
N PHE A 92 -5.58 9.04 -1.42
CA PHE A 92 -6.02 9.44 -2.77
C PHE A 92 -6.00 8.28 -3.75
N ILE A 93 -5.01 7.41 -3.61
CA ILE A 93 -4.86 6.19 -4.41
C ILE A 93 -4.03 5.18 -3.61
N SER A 94 -4.54 3.96 -3.41
CA SER A 94 -3.83 2.93 -2.64
C SER A 94 -2.77 2.24 -3.49
N GLY A 95 -1.78 1.65 -2.84
CA GLY A 95 -0.82 0.73 -3.48
C GLY A 95 0.34 1.41 -4.20
N ILE A 96 0.32 2.72 -4.41
CA ILE A 96 1.47 3.44 -4.98
C ILE A 96 2.53 3.68 -3.91
N GLY A 97 3.63 2.94 -4.02
CA GLY A 97 4.84 3.11 -3.23
C GLY A 97 5.90 3.98 -3.92
N ASN A 98 7.04 4.17 -3.26
CA ASN A 98 8.12 5.06 -3.76
C ASN A 98 8.61 4.71 -5.17
N ILE A 99 8.79 3.42 -5.48
CA ILE A 99 9.26 2.96 -6.79
C ILE A 99 8.25 3.36 -7.87
N TYR A 100 6.99 2.95 -7.72
CA TYR A 100 5.98 3.21 -8.74
C TYR A 100 5.61 4.69 -8.86
N ALA A 101 5.68 5.47 -7.77
CA ALA A 101 5.50 6.91 -7.86
C ALA A 101 6.54 7.55 -8.80
N ASP A 102 7.82 7.14 -8.68
CA ASP A 102 8.87 7.63 -9.56
C ASP A 102 8.69 7.16 -11.00
N GLU A 103 8.38 5.88 -11.22
CA GLU A 103 8.15 5.32 -12.57
C GLU A 103 6.94 5.96 -13.27
N ILE A 104 5.83 6.19 -12.55
CA ILE A 104 4.64 6.88 -13.08
C ILE A 104 5.00 8.29 -13.53
N LEU A 105 5.72 9.04 -12.69
CA LEU A 105 6.08 10.42 -12.97
C LEU A 105 7.10 10.52 -14.11
N PHE A 106 8.05 9.58 -14.18
CA PHE A 106 8.98 9.47 -15.29
C PHE A 106 8.26 9.15 -16.61
N ALA A 107 7.40 8.14 -16.61
CA ALA A 107 6.61 7.76 -17.79
C ALA A 107 5.68 8.88 -18.28
N SER A 108 5.15 9.67 -17.35
CA SER A 108 4.30 10.85 -17.63
C SER A 108 5.11 12.13 -17.91
N GLN A 109 6.44 12.08 -17.79
CA GLN A 109 7.35 13.22 -17.95
C GLN A 109 7.04 14.41 -17.01
N ILE A 110 6.56 14.12 -15.80
CA ILE A 110 6.20 15.13 -14.79
C ILE A 110 7.31 15.22 -13.75
N ASN A 111 7.79 16.44 -13.47
CA ASN A 111 8.75 16.66 -12.40
C ASN A 111 8.12 16.30 -11.03
N PRO A 112 8.74 15.42 -10.22
CA PRO A 112 8.17 14.98 -8.93
C PRO A 112 7.97 16.10 -7.90
N LEU A 113 8.71 17.21 -8.04
CA LEU A 113 8.62 18.38 -7.18
C LEU A 113 7.55 19.38 -7.62
N ARG A 114 6.95 19.20 -8.81
CA ARG A 114 5.88 20.08 -9.29
C ARG A 114 4.68 20.02 -8.33
N PRO A 115 4.08 21.15 -7.95
CA PRO A 115 2.89 21.15 -7.10
C PRO A 115 1.76 20.33 -7.74
N ALA A 116 1.12 19.45 -6.96
CA ALA A 116 0.04 18.59 -7.44
C ALA A 116 -1.13 19.40 -8.01
N GLN A 117 -1.39 20.58 -7.44
CA GLN A 117 -2.45 21.46 -7.93
C GLN A 117 -2.22 22.07 -9.32
N GLU A 118 -1.04 21.92 -9.90
CA GLU A 118 -0.72 22.44 -11.23
C GLU A 118 -0.93 21.40 -12.33
N ILE A 119 -1.18 20.13 -11.98
CA ILE A 119 -1.38 19.05 -12.95
C ILE A 119 -2.71 19.23 -13.69
N LYS A 120 -2.66 19.17 -15.01
CA LYS A 120 -3.83 19.25 -15.91
C LYS A 120 -4.37 17.85 -16.19
N LEU A 121 -5.61 17.76 -16.65
CA LEU A 121 -6.29 16.49 -16.90
C LEU A 121 -5.64 15.64 -18.02
N ASN A 122 -4.93 16.28 -18.94
CA ASN A 122 -4.32 15.66 -20.11
C ASN A 122 -2.83 15.36 -19.93
N GLU A 123 -2.29 15.60 -18.73
CA GLU A 123 -0.95 15.21 -18.30
C GLU A 123 -1.03 13.90 -17.51
#